data_AF-A0A9C7G8H7-F1
#
_entry.id   AF-A0A9C7G8H7-F1
#
_cell.length_a   1.000
_cell.length_b   1.000
_cell.length_c   1.000
_cell.angle_alpha   90.00
_cell.angle_beta   90.00
_cell.angle_gamma   90.00
#
_symmetry.space_group_name_H-M   'P 1'
#
loop_
_entity.id
_entity.type
_entity.pdbx_description
1 polymer ?
#
loop_
_entity_poly.entity_id
_entity_poly.type
_entity_poly.pdbx_seq_one_letter_code
_entity_poly.pdbx_strand_id
1 'polypeptide(L)'
;MFILHCITKSKWDKDKENSFYGRESIDACGFIHCSSIENFWRVAPNFKEVEESLLLLCIDTNKVKSVIKWEDHDNCGREYPHIYGELNLDSVVAVLPFLKNRNGDFISNKELEQLSSY
;
A
#
# COMPACT_ATOMS: atom_id res chain seq x y z
N MET A 1 9.79 -9.42 -4.68
CA MET A 1 8.68 -9.37 -3.70
C MET A 1 7.89 -8.09 -3.90
N PHE A 2 6.57 -8.18 -3.81
CA PHE A 2 5.65 -7.05 -3.92
C PHE A 2 4.98 -6.73 -2.58
N ILE A 3 4.83 -5.45 -2.30
CA ILE A 3 4.09 -4.94 -1.14
C ILE A 3 2.99 -3.98 -1.61
N LEU A 4 1.98 -3.80 -0.76
CA LEU A 4 0.81 -2.99 -1.04
C LEU A 4 0.79 -1.76 -0.14
N HIS A 5 0.43 -0.62 -0.73
CA HIS A 5 0.06 0.59 0.00
C HIS A 5 -1.35 1.02 -0.43
N CYS A 6 -2.24 1.25 0.55
CA CYS A 6 -3.59 1.73 0.31
C CYS A 6 -3.61 3.25 0.36
N ILE A 7 -4.25 3.88 -0.62
CA ILE A 7 -4.34 5.34 -0.75
C ILE A 7 -5.72 5.73 -1.30
N THR A 8 -6.20 6.93 -0.97
CA THR A 8 -7.39 7.47 -1.64
C THR A 8 -7.07 7.89 -3.08
N LYS A 9 -8.06 7.77 -3.96
CA LYS A 9 -7.92 8.13 -5.38
C LYS A 9 -7.56 9.60 -5.55
N SER A 10 -8.17 10.50 -4.79
CA SER A 10 -7.91 11.94 -4.85
C SER A 10 -6.47 12.28 -4.46
N LYS A 11 -5.91 11.59 -3.46
CA LYS A 11 -4.51 11.79 -3.07
C LYS A 11 -3.57 11.24 -4.13
N TRP A 12 -3.87 10.06 -4.67
CA TRP A 12 -3.11 9.50 -5.79
C TRP A 12 -3.13 10.43 -7.01
N ASP A 13 -4.30 10.94 -7.41
CA ASP A 13 -4.42 11.79 -8.60
C ASP A 13 -3.66 13.12 -8.47
N LYS A 14 -3.44 13.62 -7.23
CA LYS A 14 -2.60 14.79 -6.96
C LYS A 14 -1.12 14.49 -7.06
N ASP A 15 -0.71 13.33 -6.55
CA ASP A 15 0.71 13.00 -6.34
C ASP A 15 1.32 12.16 -7.47
N LYS A 16 0.51 11.55 -8.35
CA LYS A 16 0.98 10.61 -9.38
C LYS A 16 1.93 11.18 -10.44
N GLU A 17 1.91 12.50 -10.66
CA GLU A 17 2.78 13.18 -11.62
C GLU A 17 4.13 13.58 -10.99
N ASN A 18 4.28 13.41 -9.66
CA ASN A 18 5.53 13.67 -8.97
C ASN A 18 6.50 12.49 -9.15
N SER A 19 7.79 12.72 -8.95
CA SER A 19 8.76 11.61 -8.94
C SER A 19 8.71 10.78 -7.65
N PHE A 20 8.18 11.37 -6.56
CA PHE A 20 8.20 10.82 -5.22
C PHE A 20 6.85 11.02 -4.51
N TYR A 21 6.51 10.07 -3.64
CA TYR A 21 5.29 10.05 -2.83
C TYR A 21 5.59 9.76 -1.35
N GLY A 22 4.68 10.17 -0.47
CA GLY A 22 4.66 9.71 0.93
C GLY A 22 5.23 10.69 1.95
N ARG A 23 5.57 11.92 1.56
CA ARG A 23 6.03 12.98 2.47
C ARG A 23 5.12 13.16 3.68
N GLU A 24 3.81 13.27 3.44
CA GLU A 24 2.82 13.42 4.52
C GLU A 24 2.84 12.24 5.51
N SER A 25 2.97 11.00 5.01
CA SER A 25 3.05 9.80 5.87
C SER A 25 4.33 9.79 6.70
N ILE A 26 5.45 10.24 6.13
CA ILE A 26 6.73 10.35 6.82
C ILE A 26 6.68 11.44 7.87
N ASP A 27 6.09 12.59 7.56
CA ASP A 27 5.98 13.70 8.52
C ASP A 27 5.05 13.33 9.69
N ALA A 28 4.02 12.51 9.45
CA ALA A 28 3.08 12.07 10.47
C ALA A 28 3.57 10.88 11.32
N CYS A 29 4.21 9.89 10.69
CA CYS A 29 4.54 8.60 11.31
C CYS A 29 6.02 8.22 11.27
N GLY A 30 6.83 8.93 10.47
CA GLY A 30 8.23 8.62 10.22
C GLY A 30 8.46 7.63 9.07
N PHE A 31 7.41 7.02 8.53
CA PHE A 31 7.48 6.02 7.46
C PHE A 31 6.15 5.88 6.69
N ILE A 32 6.20 5.21 5.54
CA ILE A 32 5.01 4.82 4.77
C ILE A 32 4.60 3.41 5.17
N HIS A 33 3.35 3.25 5.62
CA HIS A 33 2.77 1.95 5.95
C HIS A 33 2.51 1.13 4.69
N CYS A 34 3.04 -0.09 4.64
CA CYS A 34 2.75 -1.05 3.59
C CYS A 34 2.34 -2.40 4.21
N SER A 35 1.90 -3.33 3.38
CA SER A 35 1.60 -4.71 3.77
C SER A 35 2.09 -5.67 2.72
N SER A 36 2.41 -6.91 3.10
CA SER A 36 2.50 -7.98 2.11
C SER A 36 1.12 -8.20 1.48
N ILE A 37 1.07 -8.76 0.26
CA ILE A 37 -0.20 -9.09 -0.40
C ILE A 37 -1.03 -10.04 0.49
N GLU A 38 -0.38 -11.01 1.12
CA GLU A 38 -1.01 -12.00 1.99
C GLU A 38 -1.63 -11.38 3.26
N ASN A 39 -0.91 -10.45 3.91
CA ASN A 39 -1.35 -9.85 5.16
C ASN A 39 -2.25 -8.63 4.98
N PHE A 40 -2.31 -8.05 3.78
CA PHE A 40 -3.09 -6.84 3.51
C PHE A 40 -4.57 -6.98 3.88
N TRP A 41 -5.15 -8.17 3.70
CA TRP A 41 -6.55 -8.46 4.07
C TRP A 41 -6.86 -8.27 5.56
N ARG A 42 -5.83 -8.32 6.42
CA ARG A 42 -5.98 -8.04 7.86
C ARG A 42 -6.04 -6.55 8.17
N VAL A 43 -5.45 -5.73 7.30
CA VAL A 43 -5.41 -4.26 7.40
C VAL A 43 -6.60 -3.63 6.67
N ALA A 44 -7.14 -4.31 5.65
CA ALA A 44 -8.32 -3.91 4.88
C ALA A 44 -9.47 -3.33 5.73
N PRO A 45 -9.87 -3.92 6.88
CA PRO A 45 -10.96 -3.38 7.71
C PRO A 45 -10.73 -1.95 8.21
N ASN A 46 -9.49 -1.48 8.34
CA ASN A 46 -9.17 -0.11 8.78
C ASN A 46 -9.65 0.95 7.78
N PHE A 47 -9.94 0.55 6.53
CA PHE A 47 -10.39 1.46 5.48
C PHE A 47 -11.90 1.38 5.22
N LYS A 48 -12.67 0.65 6.04
CA LYS A 48 -14.09 0.38 5.77
C LYS A 48 -14.93 1.67 5.77
N GLU A 49 -14.63 2.57 6.71
CA GLU A 49 -15.30 3.87 6.90
C GLU A 49 -14.86 4.94 5.88
N VAL A 50 -13.88 4.64 5.01
CA VAL A 50 -13.50 5.56 3.94
C VAL A 50 -14.55 5.47 2.82
N GLU A 51 -15.30 6.55 2.63
CA GLU A 51 -16.31 6.70 1.57
C GLU A 51 -15.69 6.94 0.19
N GLU A 52 -14.49 7.51 0.16
CA GLU A 52 -13.78 7.78 -1.07
C GLU A 52 -13.31 6.48 -1.76
N SER A 53 -13.23 6.50 -3.09
CA SER A 53 -12.57 5.46 -3.87
C SER A 53 -11.13 5.26 -3.38
N LEU A 54 -10.80 4.03 -3.04
CA LEU A 54 -9.47 3.62 -2.61
C LEU A 54 -8.73 2.91 -3.75
N LEU A 55 -7.40 3.01 -3.72
CA LEU A 55 -6.49 2.38 -4.65
C LEU A 55 -5.44 1.58 -3.87
N LEU A 56 -4.93 0.52 -4.49
CA LEU A 56 -3.80 -0.27 -4.06
C LEU A 56 -2.62 0.02 -4.98
N LEU A 57 -1.57 0.62 -4.41
CA LEU A 57 -0.28 0.72 -5.09
C LEU A 57 0.46 -0.60 -4.90
N CYS A 58 0.77 -1.27 -6.01
CA CYS A 58 1.58 -2.47 -6.03
C CYS A 58 3.03 -2.07 -6.22
N ILE A 59 3.86 -2.26 -5.20
CA ILE A 59 5.23 -1.74 -5.13
C ILE A 59 6.21 -2.90 -5.25
N ASP A 60 7.13 -2.82 -6.21
CA ASP A 60 8.25 -3.74 -6.32
C ASP A 60 9.36 -3.32 -5.37
N THR A 61 9.56 -4.11 -4.31
CA THR A 61 10.56 -3.82 -3.27
C THR A 61 11.98 -3.75 -3.80
N ASN A 62 12.30 -4.41 -4.93
CA ASN A 62 13.63 -4.35 -5.53
C ASN A 62 13.94 -3.00 -6.20
N LYS A 63 12.90 -2.20 -6.50
CA LYS A 63 13.01 -0.89 -7.14
C LYS A 63 12.93 0.26 -6.14
N VAL A 64 12.55 -0.01 -4.90
CA VAL A 64 12.43 1.02 -3.86
C VAL A 64 13.83 1.50 -3.48
N LYS A 65 14.05 2.82 -3.56
CA LYS A 65 15.33 3.45 -3.22
C LYS A 65 15.50 3.65 -1.72
N SER A 66 14.39 3.85 -1.00
CA SER A 66 14.35 4.06 0.44
C SER A 66 14.48 2.74 1.20
N VAL A 67 14.87 2.81 2.48
CA VAL A 67 15.02 1.61 3.32
C VAL A 67 13.66 1.02 3.63
N ILE A 68 13.50 -0.29 3.40
CA ILE A 68 12.33 -1.05 3.84
C ILE A 68 12.70 -1.85 5.08
N LYS A 69 11.92 -1.74 6.14
CA LYS A 69 12.04 -2.62 7.32
C LYS A 69 10.75 -3.38 7.55
N TRP A 70 10.88 -4.61 8.00
CA TRP A 70 9.76 -5.46 8.41
C TRP A 70 9.70 -5.43 9.93
N GLU A 71 8.62 -4.85 10.48
CA GLU A 71 8.52 -4.59 11.91
C GLU A 71 7.09 -4.84 12.41
N ASP A 72 6.95 -5.38 13.62
CA ASP A 72 5.68 -5.57 14.30
C ASP A 72 5.39 -4.38 15.23
N HIS A 73 5.06 -3.22 14.64
CA HIS A 73 4.88 -1.98 15.39
C HIS A 73 3.71 -2.07 16.41
N ASP A 74 2.68 -2.85 16.06
CA ASP A 74 1.48 -3.01 16.87
C ASP A 74 1.57 -4.17 17.89
N ASN A 75 2.71 -4.87 17.96
CA ASN A 75 2.91 -6.07 18.79
C ASN A 75 1.83 -7.14 18.55
N CYS A 76 1.41 -7.31 17.29
CA CYS A 76 0.37 -8.23 16.88
C CYS A 76 0.90 -9.64 16.52
N GLY A 77 2.21 -9.86 16.71
CA GLY A 77 2.94 -11.08 16.38
C GLY A 77 3.26 -11.23 14.89
N ARG A 78 3.19 -10.15 14.10
CA ARG A 78 3.47 -10.16 12.66
C ARG A 78 4.15 -8.89 12.21
N GLU A 79 5.10 -9.03 11.32
CA GLU A 79 5.82 -7.89 10.75
C GLU A 79 5.10 -7.34 9.51
N TYR A 80 5.08 -6.02 9.41
CA TYR A 80 4.61 -5.29 8.25
C TYR A 80 5.76 -4.46 7.65
N PRO A 81 5.83 -4.34 6.31
CA PRO A 81 6.84 -3.52 5.66
C PRO A 81 6.55 -2.04 5.85
N HIS A 82 7.56 -1.30 6.30
CA HIS A 82 7.56 0.15 6.41
C HIS A 82 8.67 0.73 5.53
N ILE A 83 8.34 1.75 4.74
CA ILE A 83 9.31 2.46 3.90
C ILE A 83 9.75 3.73 4.63
N TYR A 84 11.02 3.78 5.02
CA TYR A 84 11.65 4.88 5.75
C TYR A 84 12.26 5.89 4.78
N GLY A 85 11.39 6.65 4.11
CA GLY A 85 11.75 7.64 3.11
C GLY A 85 10.69 7.74 2.03
N GLU A 86 10.79 8.76 1.18
CA GLU A 86 9.82 8.92 0.09
C GLU A 86 9.88 7.73 -0.86
N LEU A 87 8.71 7.33 -1.35
CA LEU A 87 8.55 6.28 -2.33
C LEU A 87 8.80 6.85 -3.72
N ASN A 88 9.81 6.35 -4.43
CA ASN A 88 10.03 6.66 -5.84
C ASN A 88 8.94 5.98 -6.70
N LEU A 89 8.18 6.76 -7.48
CA LEU A 89 6.99 6.24 -8.17
C LEU A 89 7.28 5.23 -9.29
N ASP A 90 8.52 5.18 -9.81
CA ASP A 90 8.99 4.13 -10.72
C ASP A 90 9.09 2.73 -10.07
N SER A 91 8.98 2.65 -8.74
CA SER A 91 8.81 1.38 -8.02
C SER A 91 7.36 0.87 -7.97
N VAL A 92 6.38 1.73 -8.27
CA VAL A 92 4.96 1.34 -8.35
C VAL A 92 4.70 0.69 -9.71
N VAL A 93 4.54 -0.63 -9.73
CA VAL A 93 4.38 -1.41 -10.97
C VAL A 93 2.93 -1.55 -11.42
N ALA A 94 1.98 -1.35 -10.52
CA ALA A 94 0.55 -1.34 -10.84
C ALA A 94 -0.21 -0.49 -9.81
N VAL A 95 -1.32 0.10 -10.26
CA VAL A 95 -2.29 0.80 -9.42
C VAL A 95 -3.64 0.18 -9.67
N LEU A 96 -4.17 -0.48 -8.65
CA LEU A 96 -5.42 -1.24 -8.75
C LEU A 96 -6.51 -0.55 -7.93
N PRO A 97 -7.78 -0.58 -8.36
CA PRO A 97 -8.88 -0.15 -7.50
C PRO A 97 -9.02 -1.10 -6.31
N PHE A 98 -9.17 -0.57 -5.10
CA PHE A 98 -9.46 -1.40 -3.93
C PHE A 98 -10.97 -1.66 -3.85
N LEU A 99 -11.38 -2.79 -4.43
CA LEU A 99 -12.78 -3.09 -4.71
C LEU A 99 -13.54 -3.46 -3.43
N LYS A 100 -14.78 -2.98 -3.32
CA LYS A 100 -15.79 -3.44 -2.36
C LYS A 100 -16.88 -4.21 -3.11
N ASN A 101 -17.40 -5.29 -2.52
CA ASN A 101 -18.59 -5.97 -3.02
C ASN A 101 -19.88 -5.20 -2.66
N ARG A 102 -21.05 -5.72 -3.05
CA ARG A 102 -22.35 -5.10 -2.75
C ARG A 102 -22.67 -4.97 -1.26
N ASN A 103 -22.00 -5.74 -0.40
CA ASN A 103 -22.15 -5.71 1.05
C ASN A 103 -21.15 -4.74 1.71
N GLY A 104 -20.30 -4.08 0.92
CA GLY A 104 -19.26 -3.18 1.42
C GLY A 104 -17.99 -3.89 1.90
N ASP A 105 -17.86 -5.19 1.69
CA ASP A 105 -16.65 -5.93 2.05
C ASP A 105 -15.61 -5.86 0.94
N PHE A 106 -14.35 -5.70 1.32
CA PHE A 106 -13.24 -5.64 0.38
C PHE A 106 -13.01 -7.00 -0.31
N ILE A 107 -12.69 -6.96 -1.61
CA ILE A 107 -12.43 -8.15 -2.42
C ILE A 107 -11.08 -8.04 -3.14
N SER A 108 -10.44 -9.19 -3.37
CA SER A 108 -9.16 -9.26 -4.08
C SER A 108 -9.30 -8.95 -5.56
N ASN A 109 -8.40 -8.11 -6.05
CA ASN A 109 -8.11 -7.98 -7.48
C ASN A 109 -7.44 -9.27 -7.97
N LYS A 110 -7.86 -9.78 -9.13
CA LYS A 110 -7.26 -11.00 -9.73
C LYS A 110 -5.80 -10.75 -10.12
N GLU A 111 -5.46 -9.52 -10.42
CA GLU A 111 -4.12 -9.04 -10.74
C GLU A 111 -3.12 -9.26 -9.59
N LEU A 112 -3.59 -9.29 -8.33
CA LEU A 112 -2.73 -9.58 -7.17
C LEU A 112 -2.28 -11.04 -7.12
N GLU A 113 -3.04 -11.98 -7.70
CA GLU A 113 -2.66 -13.39 -7.76
C GLU A 113 -1.39 -13.58 -8.61
N GLN A 114 -1.26 -12.79 -9.67
CA GLN A 114 -0.09 -12.80 -10.54
C GLN A 114 1.14 -12.29 -9.80
N LEU A 115 1.01 -11.23 -8.99
CA LEU A 115 2.12 -10.67 -8.22
C LEU A 115 2.52 -11.54 -7.02
N SER A 116 1.61 -12.37 -6.51
CA SER A 116 1.90 -13.31 -5.40
C SER A 116 2.60 -14.59 -5.87
N SER A 117 2.69 -14.81 -7.18
CA SER A 117 3.28 -16.02 -7.78
C SER A 117 4.77 -15.88 -8.13
N TYR A 118 5.39 -14.74 -7.83
CA TYR A 118 6.80 -14.41 -8.09
C TYR A 118 7.55 -14.10 -6.79
#